data_AF-A0A8J7BF66-F1
#
_entry.id   AF-A0A8J7BF66-F1
#
_cell.length_a   1.000
_cell.length_b   1.000
_cell.length_c   1.000
_cell.angle_alpha   90.00
_cell.angle_beta   90.00
_cell.angle_gamma   90.00
#
_symmetry.space_group_name_H-M   'P 1'
#
loop_
_entity.id
_entity.type
_entity.pdbx_description
1 polymer ?
#
loop_
_entity_poly.entity_id
_entity_poly.type
_entity_poly.pdbx_seq_one_letter_code
_entity_poly.pdbx_strand_id
1 'polypeptide(L)'
;MFTRSFSGSAMKYLTQFGLPLLSTLGVATFSMAANAALLVGNTSGNNIVIFDEITGDFRGELIPDNGLLDSPNTFVYGPDGNLYISSGTTPENSAILRFTPEGEFIDVFASGNGLFRPYGVAFGPDGNLYVSSFLSDEILRYNGTTGKFIDVFAQR
;
A
#
# COMPACT_ATOMS: atom_id res chain seq x y z
N MET A 1 -11.18 65.97 -34.37
CA MET A 1 -10.53 64.65 -34.56
C MET A 1 -10.59 64.32 -36.04
N PHE A 2 -9.42 64.01 -36.60
CA PHE A 2 -9.07 64.12 -38.03
C PHE A 2 -9.46 62.88 -38.86
N THR A 3 -9.95 63.15 -40.08
CA THR A 3 -9.71 62.52 -41.42
C THR A 3 -9.94 61.01 -41.60
N ARG A 4 -10.88 60.58 -42.47
CA ARG A 4 -10.75 60.35 -43.95
C ARG A 4 -9.51 59.51 -44.32
N SER A 5 -9.52 58.51 -45.20
CA SER A 5 -10.52 57.86 -46.07
C SER A 5 -9.83 56.82 -46.97
N PHE A 6 -10.59 55.84 -47.51
CA PHE A 6 -10.35 55.06 -48.76
C PHE A 6 -9.09 54.15 -48.78
N SER A 7 -8.97 53.06 -49.55
CA SER A 7 -9.73 52.39 -50.62
C SER A 7 -9.01 51.05 -50.90
N GLY A 8 -9.70 50.06 -51.48
CA GLY A 8 -9.10 49.36 -52.63
C GLY A 8 -8.73 47.89 -52.47
N SER A 9 -9.48 47.09 -53.22
CA SER A 9 -9.31 45.69 -53.62
C SER A 9 -7.93 45.23 -54.12
N ALA A 10 -7.85 43.90 -54.23
CA ALA A 10 -7.10 43.07 -55.19
C ALA A 10 -5.94 42.28 -54.56
N MET A 11 -6.06 40.96 -54.45
CA MET A 11 -5.75 39.95 -55.48
C MET A 11 -4.23 39.69 -55.59
N LYS A 12 -3.85 38.40 -55.50
CA LYS A 12 -2.86 37.65 -56.32
C LYS A 12 -2.02 36.70 -55.46
N TYR A 13 -2.19 35.39 -55.71
CA TYR A 13 -1.20 34.47 -56.33
C TYR A 13 0.20 34.53 -55.72
N LEU A 14 0.72 33.40 -55.21
CA LEU A 14 1.66 32.52 -55.90
C LEU A 14 2.26 31.51 -54.91
N THR A 15 2.33 30.26 -55.37
CA THR A 15 3.35 29.22 -55.15
C THR A 15 4.52 29.54 -54.21
N GLN A 16 4.99 28.55 -53.43
CA GLN A 16 6.36 27.98 -53.51
C GLN A 16 6.69 27.07 -52.30
N PHE A 17 6.97 25.79 -52.58
CA PHE A 17 7.99 24.87 -52.02
C PHE A 17 8.13 24.55 -50.50
N GLY A 18 8.33 23.25 -50.24
CA GLY A 18 9.51 22.78 -49.50
C GLY A 18 9.29 22.30 -48.05
N LEU A 19 9.34 20.98 -47.84
CA LEU A 19 9.33 20.29 -46.55
C LEU A 19 10.58 20.61 -45.68
N PRO A 20 10.52 20.33 -44.38
CA PRO A 20 11.36 19.22 -43.93
C PRO A 20 10.64 18.20 -43.02
N LEU A 21 11.07 16.95 -43.17
CA LEU A 21 10.81 15.82 -42.27
C LEU A 21 11.42 16.06 -40.89
N LEU A 22 10.70 15.70 -39.83
CA LEU A 22 11.22 14.98 -38.66
C LEU A 22 10.06 14.70 -37.68
N SER A 23 9.62 13.44 -37.63
CA SER A 23 9.13 12.89 -36.37
C SER A 23 9.77 11.52 -36.18
N THR A 24 10.88 11.50 -35.46
CA THR A 24 11.27 10.32 -34.70
C THR A 24 10.11 10.02 -33.75
N LEU A 25 9.26 9.04 -34.10
CA LEU A 25 8.43 8.41 -33.08
C LEU A 25 9.38 7.70 -32.13
N GLY A 26 9.78 8.42 -31.08
CA GLY A 26 10.23 7.78 -29.87
C GLY A 26 9.08 6.87 -29.44
N VAL A 27 9.26 5.57 -29.60
CA VAL A 27 8.46 4.62 -28.85
C VAL A 27 8.91 4.84 -27.41
N ALA A 28 8.20 5.72 -26.71
CA ALA A 28 8.18 5.68 -25.26
C ALA A 28 7.57 4.32 -24.94
N THR A 29 8.43 3.32 -24.74
CA THR A 29 8.05 2.14 -24.00
C THR A 29 7.67 2.65 -22.62
N PHE A 30 6.39 2.93 -22.41
CA PHE A 30 5.84 3.04 -21.07
C PHE A 30 5.93 1.63 -20.49
N SER A 31 7.10 1.30 -19.95
CA SER A 31 7.21 0.26 -18.95
C SER A 31 6.42 0.77 -17.75
N MET A 32 5.12 0.49 -17.72
CA MET A 32 4.46 0.26 -16.44
C MET A 32 5.07 -1.01 -15.86
N ALA A 33 6.31 -0.89 -15.36
CA ALA A 33 6.56 -1.54 -14.11
C ALA A 33 5.61 -0.81 -13.17
N ALA A 34 4.48 -1.45 -12.83
CA ALA A 34 3.87 -1.20 -11.52
C ALA A 34 5.07 -1.10 -10.57
N ASN A 35 5.20 0.00 -9.84
CA ASN A 35 6.41 0.33 -9.10
C ASN A 35 6.57 -0.71 -7.99
N ALA A 36 7.12 -1.85 -8.37
CA ALA A 36 7.00 -3.06 -7.63
C ALA A 36 8.10 -2.97 -6.58
N ALA A 37 7.65 -3.13 -5.34
CA ALA A 37 8.32 -2.64 -4.16
C ALA A 37 8.29 -3.74 -3.13
N LEU A 38 9.43 -3.96 -2.48
CA LEU A 38 9.54 -4.92 -1.40
C LEU A 38 9.20 -4.22 -0.09
N LEU A 39 8.08 -4.60 0.51
CA LEU A 39 7.70 -4.16 1.86
C LEU A 39 8.36 -5.07 2.90
N VAL A 40 8.96 -4.46 3.92
CA VAL A 40 9.61 -5.19 5.01
C VAL A 40 9.09 -4.67 6.35
N GLY A 41 8.59 -5.57 7.19
CA GLY A 41 8.30 -5.28 8.59
C GLY A 41 9.59 -5.21 9.37
N ASN A 42 9.92 -4.03 9.91
CA ASN A 42 11.12 -3.82 10.70
C ASN A 42 10.72 -3.82 12.19
N THR A 43 10.81 -5.00 12.80
CA THR A 43 10.37 -5.25 14.18
C THR A 43 11.01 -4.28 15.18
N SER A 44 12.33 -4.06 15.11
CA SER A 44 13.01 -3.15 16.06
C SER A 44 12.75 -1.67 15.78
N GLY A 45 12.38 -1.32 14.56
CA GLY A 45 12.09 0.06 14.16
C GLY A 45 10.62 0.43 14.22
N ASN A 46 9.73 -0.50 14.63
CA ASN A 46 8.29 -0.27 14.72
C ASN A 46 7.66 0.33 13.44
N ASN A 47 8.20 -0.04 12.29
CA ASN A 47 7.81 0.54 11.01
C ASN A 47 7.73 -0.52 9.90
N ILE A 48 7.04 -0.15 8.81
CA ILE A 48 7.05 -0.90 7.55
C ILE A 48 7.82 -0.07 6.53
N VAL A 49 8.92 -0.62 6.03
CA VAL A 49 9.83 0.06 5.12
C VAL A 49 9.68 -0.45 3.69
N ILE A 50 10.02 0.41 2.74
CA ILE A 50 9.92 0.14 1.31
C ILE A 50 11.33 0.03 0.76
N PHE A 51 11.59 -1.06 0.04
CA PHE A 51 12.80 -1.24 -0.75
C PHE A 51 12.46 -1.34 -2.24
N ASP A 52 13.43 -0.99 -3.08
CA ASP A 52 13.46 -1.40 -4.47
C ASP A 52 13.51 -2.92 -4.53
N GLU A 53 12.56 -3.54 -5.23
CA GLU A 53 12.46 -5.00 -5.27
C GLU A 53 13.59 -5.67 -6.08
N ILE A 54 14.26 -4.93 -6.96
CA ILE A 54 15.30 -5.44 -7.84
C ILE A 54 16.68 -5.17 -7.25
N THR A 55 16.93 -3.94 -6.82
CA THR A 55 18.25 -3.53 -6.30
C THR A 55 18.38 -3.74 -4.80
N GLY A 56 17.26 -3.81 -4.06
CA GLY A 56 17.26 -3.84 -2.60
C GLY A 56 17.58 -2.49 -1.97
N ASP A 57 17.57 -1.39 -2.73
CA ASP A 57 17.83 -0.05 -2.20
C ASP A 57 16.66 0.45 -1.34
N PHE A 58 16.96 1.09 -0.21
CA PHE A 58 15.94 1.69 0.64
C PHE A 58 15.26 2.88 -0.08
N ARG A 59 13.93 2.86 -0.12
CA ARG A 59 13.11 3.88 -0.80
C ARG A 59 12.29 4.76 0.15
N GLY A 60 12.14 4.37 1.41
CA GLY A 60 11.40 5.11 2.42
C GLY A 60 10.61 4.21 3.36
N GLU A 61 9.65 4.82 4.06
CA GLU A 61 8.78 4.13 5.01
C GLU A 61 7.33 4.21 4.50
N LEU A 62 6.64 3.07 4.42
CA LEU A 62 5.21 3.03 4.13
C LEU A 62 4.43 3.43 5.37
N ILE A 63 4.80 2.85 6.52
CA ILE A 63 4.23 3.17 7.82
C ILE A 63 5.40 3.51 8.73
N PRO A 64 5.58 4.77 9.14
CA PRO A 64 6.70 5.17 9.99
C PRO A 64 6.47 4.78 11.45
N ASP A 65 7.53 4.88 12.28
CA ASP A 65 7.37 4.81 13.73
C ASP A 65 6.62 6.05 14.22
N ASN A 66 5.32 5.88 14.42
CA ASN A 66 4.39 6.87 14.94
C ASN A 66 3.79 6.42 16.28
N GLY A 67 4.37 5.39 16.91
CA GLY A 67 3.90 4.80 18.15
C GLY A 67 2.63 3.93 18.03
N LEU A 68 2.14 3.64 16.82
CA LEU A 68 1.02 2.71 16.61
C LEU A 68 1.47 1.25 16.60
N LEU A 69 2.55 0.95 15.88
CA LEU A 69 3.13 -0.39 15.83
C LEU A 69 4.07 -0.62 17.02
N ASP A 70 4.00 -1.81 17.60
CA ASP A 70 4.96 -2.31 18.59
C ASP A 70 5.48 -3.66 18.11
N SER A 71 6.75 -3.73 17.76
CA SER A 71 7.42 -4.96 17.34
C SER A 71 6.66 -5.73 16.25
N PRO A 72 6.28 -5.10 15.12
CA PRO A 72 5.52 -5.78 14.09
C PRO A 72 6.29 -6.99 13.54
N ASN A 73 5.57 -8.07 13.25
CA ASN A 73 6.19 -9.31 12.76
C ASN A 73 5.75 -9.64 11.34
N THR A 74 4.45 -9.88 11.13
CA THR A 74 3.86 -10.20 9.83
C THR A 74 2.86 -9.14 9.43
N PHE A 75 2.71 -8.95 8.13
CA PHE A 75 1.55 -8.27 7.55
C PHE A 75 1.01 -9.04 6.34
N VAL A 76 -0.28 -8.87 6.07
CA VAL A 76 -0.95 -9.42 4.88
C VAL A 76 -1.92 -8.39 4.30
N TYR A 77 -2.11 -8.43 2.99
CA TYR A 77 -3.26 -7.77 2.38
C TYR A 77 -4.51 -8.63 2.60
N GLY A 78 -5.55 -8.02 3.16
CA GLY A 78 -6.84 -8.66 3.34
C GLY A 78 -7.67 -8.69 2.04
N PRO A 79 -8.81 -9.39 2.06
CA PRO A 79 -9.71 -9.48 0.91
C PRO A 79 -10.37 -8.13 0.54
N ASP A 80 -10.33 -7.15 1.45
CA ASP A 80 -10.76 -5.77 1.24
C ASP A 80 -9.64 -4.86 0.67
N GLY A 81 -8.45 -5.42 0.43
CA GLY A 81 -7.28 -4.71 -0.06
C GLY A 81 -6.48 -3.98 1.02
N ASN A 82 -6.92 -3.94 2.28
CA ASN A 82 -6.21 -3.27 3.36
C ASN A 82 -5.06 -4.11 3.92
N LEU A 83 -4.11 -3.48 4.58
CA LEU A 83 -3.01 -4.16 5.29
C LEU A 83 -3.45 -4.53 6.70
N TYR A 84 -3.14 -5.77 7.11
CA TYR A 84 -3.38 -6.30 8.44
C TYR A 84 -2.04 -6.71 9.05
N ILE A 85 -1.65 -6.06 10.14
CA ILE A 85 -0.30 -6.13 10.69
C ILE A 85 -0.37 -6.66 12.11
N SER A 86 0.40 -7.70 12.41
CA SER A 86 0.56 -8.18 13.77
C SER A 86 1.41 -7.20 14.57
N SER A 87 0.96 -6.84 15.77
CA SER A 87 1.61 -5.85 16.63
C SER A 87 1.44 -6.21 18.10
N GLY A 88 2.41 -5.85 18.92
CA GLY A 88 2.39 -5.98 20.37
C GLY A 88 3.20 -7.15 20.90
N THR A 89 3.67 -6.97 22.13
CA THR A 89 4.56 -7.90 22.84
C THR A 89 4.06 -8.27 24.23
N THR A 90 2.90 -7.78 24.65
CA THR A 90 2.20 -8.10 25.92
C THR A 90 0.74 -8.47 25.66
N PRO A 91 0.03 -9.17 26.58
CA PRO A 91 -1.39 -9.48 26.40
C PRO A 91 -2.28 -8.24 26.24
N GLU A 92 -1.90 -7.12 26.85
CA GLU A 92 -2.69 -5.89 26.89
C GLU A 92 -2.53 -5.05 25.60
N ASN A 93 -1.40 -5.16 24.92
CA ASN A 93 -1.10 -4.39 23.72
C ASN A 93 -1.07 -5.23 22.42
N SER A 94 -1.20 -6.56 22.53
CA SER A 94 -1.23 -7.44 21.37
C SER A 94 -2.50 -7.25 20.55
N ALA A 95 -2.32 -6.98 19.26
CA ALA A 95 -3.39 -6.72 18.32
C ALA A 95 -3.00 -7.05 16.88
N ILE A 96 -4.02 -7.17 16.04
CA ILE A 96 -3.91 -6.99 14.59
C ILE A 96 -4.40 -5.58 14.28
N LEU A 97 -3.50 -4.73 13.79
CA LEU A 97 -3.81 -3.38 13.35
C LEU A 97 -4.10 -3.38 11.87
N ARG A 98 -5.03 -2.53 11.44
CA ARG A 98 -5.44 -2.41 10.04
C ARG A 98 -5.09 -1.03 9.48
N PHE A 99 -4.51 -1.04 8.29
CA PHE A 99 -4.06 0.15 7.56
C PHE A 99 -4.55 0.11 6.12
N THR A 100 -4.66 1.27 5.47
CA THR A 100 -4.86 1.32 4.01
C THR A 100 -3.62 0.78 3.28
N PRO A 101 -3.71 0.44 1.98
CA PRO A 101 -2.53 0.08 1.19
C PRO A 101 -1.43 1.15 1.19
N GLU A 102 -1.81 2.42 1.37
CA GLU A 102 -0.93 3.58 1.41
C GLU A 102 -0.29 3.81 2.79
N GLY A 103 -0.63 2.99 3.80
CA GLY A 103 -0.04 3.07 5.14
C GLY A 103 -0.80 3.94 6.14
N GLU A 104 -2.01 4.40 5.81
CA GLU A 104 -2.84 5.18 6.74
C GLU A 104 -3.54 4.26 7.75
N PHE A 105 -3.51 4.62 9.03
CA PHE A 105 -4.16 3.81 10.07
C PHE A 105 -5.68 3.87 9.96
N ILE A 106 -6.33 2.70 10.04
CA ILE A 106 -7.79 2.57 10.00
C ILE A 106 -8.31 2.31 11.43
N ASP A 107 -7.95 1.17 12.01
CA ASP A 107 -8.41 0.74 13.33
C ASP A 107 -7.58 -0.41 13.93
N VAL A 108 -7.86 -0.72 15.20
CA VAL A 108 -7.51 -1.99 15.81
C VAL A 108 -8.54 -3.02 15.34
N PHE A 109 -8.14 -3.91 14.45
CA PHE A 109 -9.06 -4.86 13.84
C PHE A 109 -9.41 -6.01 14.79
N ALA A 110 -8.40 -6.63 15.42
CA ALA A 110 -8.59 -7.73 16.35
C ALA A 110 -7.63 -7.61 17.54
N SER A 111 -8.09 -7.91 18.75
CA SER A 111 -7.27 -7.90 19.97
C SER A 111 -7.89 -8.75 21.09
N GLY A 112 -7.12 -8.96 22.17
CA GLY A 112 -7.57 -9.65 23.37
C GLY A 112 -7.88 -11.14 23.17
N ASN A 113 -8.67 -11.71 24.09
CA ASN A 113 -9.10 -13.13 24.08
C ASN A 113 -7.94 -14.14 24.04
N GLY A 114 -6.86 -13.85 24.77
CA GLY A 114 -5.67 -14.70 24.82
C GLY A 114 -4.60 -14.36 23.77
N LEU A 115 -4.86 -13.41 22.88
CA LEU A 115 -3.86 -12.96 21.90
C LEU A 115 -2.64 -12.39 22.61
N PHE A 116 -1.49 -13.01 22.37
CA PHE A 116 -0.25 -12.62 23.01
C PHE A 116 0.93 -12.82 22.05
N ARG A 117 1.52 -11.69 21.64
CA ARG A 117 2.68 -11.61 20.74
C ARG A 117 2.38 -12.28 19.39
N PRO A 118 1.46 -11.70 18.60
CA PRO A 118 1.02 -12.29 17.34
C PRO A 118 2.13 -12.32 16.29
N TYR A 119 2.37 -13.48 15.69
CA TYR A 119 3.46 -13.66 14.71
C TYR A 119 2.98 -13.88 13.30
N GLY A 120 1.97 -14.74 13.11
CA GLY A 120 1.42 -15.08 11.81
C GLY A 120 -0.01 -14.61 11.70
N VAL A 121 -0.38 -14.13 10.51
CA VAL A 121 -1.72 -13.64 10.18
C VAL A 121 -2.10 -14.21 8.82
N ALA A 122 -3.30 -14.78 8.69
CA ALA A 122 -3.80 -15.28 7.41
C ALA A 122 -5.32 -15.19 7.32
N PHE A 123 -5.83 -14.75 6.17
CA PHE A 123 -7.24 -14.91 5.84
C PHE A 123 -7.46 -16.29 5.24
N GLY A 124 -8.36 -17.07 5.85
CA GLY A 124 -8.76 -18.38 5.36
C GLY A 124 -9.76 -18.29 4.20
N PRO A 125 -9.93 -19.39 3.44
CA PRO A 125 -10.94 -19.47 2.37
C PRO A 125 -12.38 -19.41 2.89
N ASP A 126 -12.58 -19.58 4.19
CA ASP A 126 -13.86 -19.41 4.89
C ASP A 126 -14.17 -17.93 5.23
N GLY A 127 -13.27 -17.02 4.87
CA GLY A 127 -13.41 -15.58 5.14
C GLY A 127 -13.08 -15.19 6.58
N ASN A 128 -12.49 -16.07 7.38
CA ASN A 128 -12.05 -15.76 8.75
C ASN A 128 -10.56 -15.38 8.78
N LEU A 129 -10.18 -14.61 9.81
CA LEU A 129 -8.80 -14.26 10.10
C LEU A 129 -8.24 -15.24 11.14
N TYR A 130 -7.11 -15.85 10.83
CA TYR A 130 -6.38 -16.76 11.69
C TYR A 130 -5.09 -16.10 12.14
N VAL A 131 -4.86 -16.09 13.45
CA VAL A 131 -3.70 -15.44 14.06
C VAL A 131 -2.98 -16.43 14.96
N SER A 132 -1.68 -16.63 14.72
CA SER A 132 -0.86 -17.40 15.65
C SER A 132 -0.45 -16.53 16.84
N SER A 133 -0.79 -16.99 18.03
CA SER A 133 -0.46 -16.36 19.30
C SER A 133 0.76 -17.06 19.87
N PHE A 134 1.94 -16.44 19.73
CA PHE A 134 3.22 -17.11 20.01
C PHE A 134 3.36 -17.50 21.48
N LEU A 135 2.87 -16.69 22.42
CA LEU A 135 3.07 -16.93 23.85
C LEU A 135 1.90 -17.65 24.52
N SER A 136 0.75 -17.80 23.85
CA SER A 136 -0.36 -18.63 24.37
C SER A 136 -0.43 -20.03 23.74
N ASP A 137 0.45 -20.36 22.78
CA ASP A 137 0.46 -21.64 22.06
C ASP A 137 -0.86 -21.95 21.31
N GLU A 138 -1.55 -20.91 20.85
CA GLU A 138 -2.87 -21.00 20.22
C GLU A 138 -2.88 -20.42 18.80
N ILE A 139 -3.79 -20.95 17.98
CA ILE A 139 -4.29 -20.29 16.77
C ILE A 139 -5.66 -19.72 17.11
N LEU A 140 -5.75 -18.40 17.15
CA LEU A 140 -7.00 -17.69 17.42
C LEU A 140 -7.69 -17.36 16.10
N ARG A 141 -9.01 -17.52 16.08
CA ARG A 141 -9.83 -17.23 14.90
C ARG A 141 -10.77 -16.08 15.18
N TYR A 142 -10.78 -15.13 14.24
CA TYR A 142 -11.59 -13.94 14.26
C TYR A 142 -12.43 -13.86 12.98
N ASN A 143 -13.57 -13.21 13.05
CA ASN A 143 -14.39 -12.94 11.88
C ASN A 143 -13.61 -12.01 10.94
N GLY A 144 -13.37 -12.43 9.69
CA GLY A 144 -12.49 -11.68 8.78
C GLY A 144 -13.08 -10.40 8.21
N THR A 145 -14.33 -10.05 8.53
CA THR A 145 -14.91 -8.74 8.17
C THR A 145 -14.96 -7.79 9.36
N THR A 146 -15.22 -8.30 10.56
CA THR A 146 -15.49 -7.47 11.76
C THR A 146 -14.39 -7.54 12.80
N GLY A 147 -13.44 -8.46 12.67
CA GLY A 147 -12.35 -8.67 13.63
C GLY A 147 -12.80 -9.21 14.99
N LYS A 148 -14.08 -9.54 15.15
CA LYS A 148 -14.61 -10.13 16.39
C LYS A 148 -14.06 -11.54 16.59
N PHE A 149 -13.61 -11.82 17.81
CA PHE A 149 -13.18 -13.15 18.22
C PHE A 149 -14.30 -14.17 18.01
N ILE A 150 -13.95 -15.34 17.47
CA ILE A 150 -14.85 -16.48 17.27
C ILE A 150 -14.51 -17.55 18.31
N ASP A 151 -13.30 -18.09 18.24
CA ASP A 151 -12.83 -19.19 19.09
C ASP A 151 -11.30 -19.38 19.01
N VAL A 152 -10.79 -20.23 19.89
CA VAL A 152 -9.48 -20.87 19.73
C VAL A 152 -9.66 -21.97 18.69
N PHE A 153 -9.07 -21.78 17.51
CA PHE A 153 -9.19 -22.73 16.41
C PHE A 153 -8.34 -23.99 16.62
N ALA A 154 -7.14 -23.81 17.17
CA ALA A 154 -6.23 -24.90 17.49
C ALA A 154 -5.32 -24.52 18.66
N GLN A 155 -4.88 -25.52 19.43
CA GLN A 155 -3.93 -25.42 20.54
C GLN A 155 -3.20 -26.76 20.68
N ARG A 156 -2.07 -26.79 21.38
CA ARG A 156 -1.33 -28.03 21.65
C ARG A 156 -1.94 -28.88 22.76
#